data_AF-A0A8J2SQ39-F1
#
_entry.id   AF-A0A8J2SQ39-F1
#
_cell.length_a   1.000
_cell.length_b   1.000
_cell.length_c   1.000
_cell.angle_alpha   90.00
_cell.angle_beta   90.00
_cell.angle_gamma   90.00
#
_symmetry.space_group_name_H-M   'P 1'
#
loop_
_entity.id
_entity.type
_entity.pdbx_description
1 polymer ?
#
loop_
_entity_poly.entity_id
_entity_poly.type
_entity_poly.pdbx_seq_one_letter_code
_entity_poly.pdbx_strand_id
1 'polypeptide(L)'
;MVGDSGTTARAQVKCGIKEICRDALDLRLPLCVGCMASSLGSSASSQRGNSASAQRGTLRGNVIRLSNVHSFVISDCITPWDGEIEGATGLKCHWHDQGWGNRKGMVFARTAGGAWHPLSRSVAPHATARLTVQLPPSLRGRRVQFGYRVGGGGGHSLSIKGAVVQLDTESPPASRTEQPAPRPISPPQDIRADSFRGFGRRDEDLAEKALPLALVGRYEVRTVYNGKDDLVIEKERLSWKGAHVAAREVLLDYLENGWLRLCFTVFCPNQSTDWLRGAGGGPLVGVIESFDIVFMSSDILGRTTTFRGDFRRQGEGILPTKGERKESLNDRMARMPQLVRSVSSDPEATCPICLGNWDADGLVQTQTECGHSFCARCVVSVCNMTPPNTSGTCPLCRKTVTLAGLRRVRRAAEVS
;
A
#
# COMPACT_ATOMS: atom_id res chain seq x y z
N MET A 1 46.19 -65.55 -6.82
CA MET A 1 47.34 -64.72 -6.42
C MET A 1 46.91 -63.27 -6.59
N VAL A 2 46.51 -62.62 -5.48
CA VAL A 2 47.09 -61.37 -4.91
C VAL A 2 46.95 -60.17 -5.87
N GLY A 3 45.96 -59.29 -5.69
CA GLY A 3 46.05 -58.03 -4.91
C GLY A 3 46.05 -56.85 -5.91
N ASP A 4 45.50 -55.65 -5.72
CA ASP A 4 45.07 -54.92 -4.53
C ASP A 4 44.00 -53.88 -4.86
N SER A 5 43.29 -53.52 -3.78
CA SER A 5 42.40 -52.40 -3.52
C SER A 5 42.88 -50.99 -3.90
N GLY A 6 41.93 -50.12 -4.26
CA GLY A 6 42.08 -48.65 -4.29
C GLY A 6 40.86 -47.96 -3.69
N THR A 7 41.04 -47.35 -2.52
CA THR A 7 40.02 -46.77 -1.63
C THR A 7 40.00 -45.23 -1.74
N THR A 8 38.79 -44.66 -1.79
CA THR A 8 38.29 -43.35 -1.29
C THR A 8 39.21 -42.12 -1.11
N ALA A 9 38.73 -40.95 -1.57
CA ALA A 9 38.92 -39.67 -0.85
C ALA A 9 37.68 -38.76 -0.98
N ARG A 10 37.10 -38.41 0.19
CA ARG A 10 35.96 -37.51 0.39
C ARG A 10 36.51 -36.26 1.07
N ALA A 11 36.44 -35.09 0.45
CA ALA A 11 36.94 -33.86 1.05
C ALA A 11 35.87 -33.20 1.94
N GLN A 12 36.15 -33.14 3.25
CA GLN A 12 35.48 -32.27 4.22
C GLN A 12 36.30 -30.97 4.35
N VAL A 13 35.66 -29.83 4.15
CA VAL A 13 36.23 -28.52 4.53
C VAL A 13 35.63 -28.11 5.86
N LYS A 14 36.41 -28.29 6.93
CA LYS A 14 36.27 -27.58 8.21
C LYS A 14 37.23 -26.39 8.16
N CYS A 15 36.74 -25.19 8.44
CA CYS A 15 37.60 -24.12 8.93
C CYS A 15 36.88 -23.42 10.07
N GLY A 16 37.51 -23.44 11.24
CA GLY A 16 37.05 -22.78 12.45
C GLY A 16 38.18 -21.93 13.03
N ILE A 17 37.76 -20.74 13.48
CA ILE A 17 38.23 -20.03 14.67
C ILE A 17 39.63 -19.40 14.62
N LYS A 18 39.67 -18.06 14.78
CA LYS A 18 40.36 -17.40 15.91
C LYS A 18 39.85 -15.97 16.14
N GLU A 19 39.40 -15.75 17.37
CA GLU A 19 39.23 -14.47 18.05
C GLU A 19 40.59 -13.78 18.29
N ILE A 20 40.59 -12.45 18.48
CA ILE A 20 41.37 -11.73 19.52
C ILE A 20 40.98 -10.22 19.56
N CYS A 21 40.66 -9.75 20.78
CA CYS A 21 40.70 -8.43 21.45
C CYS A 21 40.04 -7.18 20.80
N ARG A 22 39.07 -6.49 21.44
CA ARG A 22 39.05 -5.63 22.66
C ARG A 22 39.90 -4.35 22.56
N ASP A 23 39.20 -3.20 22.51
CA ASP A 23 39.35 -1.95 23.31
C ASP A 23 38.56 -0.82 22.61
N ALA A 24 37.46 -0.28 23.18
CA ALA A 24 37.33 0.71 24.26
C ALA A 24 37.54 2.18 23.82
N LEU A 25 36.45 2.95 23.77
CA LEU A 25 36.31 4.42 23.85
C LEU A 25 34.81 4.72 23.66
N ASP A 26 33.97 4.78 24.70
CA ASP A 26 33.90 5.72 25.82
C ASP A 26 33.66 7.17 25.38
N LEU A 27 32.38 7.55 25.26
CA LEU A 27 31.92 8.94 25.30
C LEU A 27 30.54 8.99 26.00
N ARG A 28 30.58 9.34 27.28
CA ARG A 28 29.44 9.72 28.11
C ARG A 28 29.26 11.25 28.08
N LEU A 29 28.00 11.67 27.81
CA LEU A 29 27.21 12.73 28.50
C LEU A 29 27.69 14.22 28.41
N PRO A 30 26.81 15.25 28.56
CA PRO A 30 25.69 15.36 29.54
C PRO A 30 24.34 15.86 28.95
N LEU A 31 23.16 15.48 29.47
CA LEU A 31 22.49 15.91 30.72
C LEU A 31 22.51 17.43 30.96
N CYS A 32 21.47 18.12 30.48
CA CYS A 32 21.05 19.42 31.02
C CYS A 32 19.76 19.24 31.82
N VAL A 33 19.90 19.38 33.14
CA VAL A 33 18.83 19.60 34.11
C VAL A 33 18.96 21.05 34.56
N GLY A 34 17.85 21.79 34.56
CA GLY A 34 17.72 23.05 35.32
C GLY A 34 17.14 24.22 34.54
N CYS A 35 15.87 24.54 34.80
CA CYS A 35 15.52 25.79 35.47
C CYS A 35 14.03 25.81 35.85
N MET A 36 13.80 26.06 37.13
CA MET A 36 12.50 26.35 37.71
C MET A 36 12.07 27.80 37.41
N ALA A 37 10.75 27.99 37.44
CA ALA A 37 10.00 29.14 37.95
C ALA A 37 10.54 30.56 37.72
N SER A 38 9.73 31.37 37.04
CA SER A 38 9.38 32.72 37.50
C SER A 38 8.05 33.16 36.90
N SER A 39 7.09 33.34 37.81
CA SER A 39 5.82 34.02 37.62
C SER A 39 5.97 35.55 37.69
N LEU A 40 4.92 36.24 37.24
CA LEU A 40 4.52 37.63 37.47
C LEU A 40 4.93 38.66 36.41
N GLY A 41 3.92 39.37 35.91
CA GLY A 41 4.11 40.57 35.09
C GLY A 41 2.96 40.89 34.14
N SER A 42 1.75 41.06 34.68
CA SER A 42 0.58 41.57 33.97
C SER A 42 0.82 42.90 33.25
N SER A 43 0.22 43.09 32.08
CA SER A 43 -0.31 44.39 31.65
C SER A 43 -1.44 44.18 30.65
N ALA A 44 -2.61 44.66 31.06
CA ALA A 44 -3.88 44.57 30.36
C ALA A 44 -4.05 45.72 29.37
N SER A 45 -4.69 45.41 28.23
CA SER A 45 -5.57 46.32 27.50
C SER A 45 -6.49 45.44 26.63
N SER A 46 -7.69 45.16 27.11
CA SER A 46 -8.91 45.94 26.82
C SER A 46 -9.33 45.80 25.35
N GLN A 47 -10.30 44.92 25.05
CA GLN A 47 -11.69 45.37 24.86
C GLN A 47 -12.60 44.25 24.33
N ARG A 48 -13.81 44.26 24.91
CA ARG A 48 -15.10 43.84 24.35
C ARG A 48 -15.38 42.34 24.26
N GLY A 49 -15.96 41.86 25.36
CA GLY A 49 -16.93 40.79 25.28
C GLY A 49 -18.10 41.18 24.38
N ASN A 50 -18.52 40.22 23.57
CA ASN A 50 -19.87 40.14 23.04
C ASN A 50 -20.36 38.72 23.27
N SER A 51 -21.13 38.57 24.34
CA SER A 51 -22.13 37.53 24.46
C SER A 51 -23.19 37.79 23.38
N ALA A 52 -23.19 36.97 22.33
CA ALA A 52 -24.24 36.90 21.32
C ALA A 52 -24.49 35.42 21.05
N SER A 53 -25.47 34.86 21.76
CA SER A 53 -26.80 34.59 21.22
C SER A 53 -26.77 33.50 20.14
N ALA A 54 -27.32 32.36 20.52
CA ALA A 54 -27.61 31.24 19.65
C ALA A 54 -28.51 31.70 18.49
N GLN A 55 -27.91 32.06 17.36
CA GLN A 55 -28.64 32.13 16.11
C GLN A 55 -28.88 30.70 15.62
N ARG A 56 -30.03 30.16 16.02
CA ARG A 56 -30.67 29.01 15.38
C ARG A 56 -30.64 29.24 13.88
N GLY A 57 -29.87 28.40 13.18
CA GLY A 57 -29.91 28.32 11.72
C GLY A 57 -31.35 28.12 11.26
N THR A 58 -31.75 28.92 10.28
CA THR A 58 -33.09 28.92 9.69
C THR A 58 -33.40 27.55 9.10
N LEU A 59 -34.28 26.79 9.77
CA LEU A 59 -34.84 25.52 9.28
C LEU A 59 -35.80 25.80 8.11
N ARG A 60 -35.26 25.86 6.90
CA ARG A 60 -36.04 25.66 5.67
C ARG A 60 -35.32 24.64 4.80
N GLY A 61 -35.81 23.41 4.85
CA GLY A 61 -35.29 22.26 4.09
C GLY A 61 -34.54 21.26 4.97
N ASN A 62 -34.40 20.02 4.47
CA ASN A 62 -33.71 18.89 5.11
C ASN A 62 -32.19 19.07 5.15
N VAL A 63 -31.75 20.29 5.48
CA VAL A 63 -30.43 20.78 5.19
C VAL A 63 -30.00 21.79 6.24
N ILE A 64 -28.80 21.62 6.79
CA ILE A 64 -28.15 22.57 7.70
C ILE A 64 -26.93 23.17 6.99
N ARG A 65 -26.80 24.49 7.03
CA ARG A 65 -25.62 25.19 6.50
C ARG A 65 -24.57 25.33 7.59
N LEU A 66 -23.33 24.97 7.27
CA LEU A 66 -22.16 25.19 8.14
C LEU A 66 -21.51 26.54 7.80
N SER A 67 -20.75 27.07 8.75
CA SER A 67 -19.95 28.27 8.58
C SER A 67 -18.89 28.08 7.48
N ASN A 68 -18.53 29.16 6.77
CA ASN A 68 -17.40 29.08 5.82
C ASN A 68 -16.09 29.01 6.61
N VAL A 69 -15.16 28.18 6.16
CA VAL A 69 -13.81 28.05 6.74
C VAL A 69 -12.83 28.81 5.87
N HIS A 70 -12.04 29.66 6.49
CA HIS A 70 -10.79 30.17 5.92
C HIS A 70 -9.75 30.17 7.04
N SER A 71 -8.96 29.10 7.11
CA SER A 71 -8.15 28.80 8.30
C SER A 71 -6.70 28.54 7.92
N PHE A 72 -5.78 29.20 8.63
CA PHE A 72 -4.33 29.09 8.51
C PHE A 72 -3.74 28.62 9.85
N VAL A 73 -3.98 27.36 10.23
CA VAL A 73 -3.39 26.83 11.47
C VAL A 73 -2.02 26.22 11.19
N ILE A 74 -1.07 26.47 12.10
CA ILE A 74 0.29 25.91 12.04
C ILE A 74 0.30 24.42 12.43
N SER A 75 -0.79 23.94 13.04
CA SER A 75 -0.94 22.58 13.57
C SER A 75 -1.57 21.61 12.57
N ASP A 76 -1.14 20.35 12.66
CA ASP A 76 -1.72 19.21 11.95
C ASP A 76 -2.97 18.62 12.65
N CYS A 77 -3.49 19.27 13.69
CA CYS A 77 -4.67 18.81 14.41
C CYS A 77 -5.97 18.99 13.59
N ILE A 78 -6.97 18.18 13.91
CA ILE A 78 -8.33 18.32 13.36
C ILE A 78 -9.06 19.36 14.20
N THR A 79 -9.50 20.43 13.53
CA THR A 79 -10.28 21.51 14.13
C THR A 79 -11.77 21.21 13.97
N PRO A 80 -12.56 21.23 15.05
CA PRO A 80 -14.02 21.17 14.96
C PRO A 80 -14.56 22.32 14.11
N TRP A 81 -15.49 22.03 13.22
CA TRP A 81 -15.99 23.00 12.26
C TRP A 81 -17.14 23.83 12.84
N ASP A 82 -18.13 23.17 13.42
CA ASP A 82 -19.29 23.79 14.08
C ASP A 82 -19.77 22.85 15.21
N GLY A 83 -20.95 23.10 15.75
CA GLY A 83 -21.63 22.23 16.71
C GLY A 83 -21.99 20.85 16.15
N GLU A 84 -22.53 20.01 17.02
CA GLU A 84 -22.99 18.68 16.64
C GLU A 84 -24.35 18.73 15.94
N ILE A 85 -24.53 17.89 14.94
CA ILE A 85 -25.73 17.82 14.11
C ILE A 85 -26.34 16.42 14.22
N GLU A 86 -27.62 16.35 14.57
CA GLU A 86 -28.38 15.12 14.64
C GLU A 86 -29.04 14.79 13.30
N GLY A 87 -29.10 13.50 12.94
CA GLY A 87 -29.77 13.05 11.72
C GLY A 87 -29.01 13.35 10.43
N ALA A 88 -27.72 13.70 10.51
CA ALA A 88 -26.91 13.96 9.34
C ALA A 88 -26.74 12.70 8.46
N THR A 89 -26.86 12.87 7.14
CA THR A 89 -26.68 11.80 6.15
C THR A 89 -25.56 12.05 5.17
N GLY A 90 -25.22 13.31 4.92
CA GLY A 90 -24.15 13.66 4.00
C GLY A 90 -23.71 15.12 4.13
N LEU A 91 -22.60 15.44 3.48
CA LEU A 91 -22.01 16.78 3.42
C LEU A 91 -21.70 17.14 1.97
N LYS A 92 -22.02 18.38 1.60
CA LYS A 92 -21.66 19.00 0.32
C LYS A 92 -20.96 20.33 0.58
N CYS A 93 -19.82 20.59 -0.04
CA CYS A 93 -19.13 21.88 0.05
C CYS A 93 -18.20 22.12 -1.15
N HIS A 94 -17.66 23.32 -1.26
CA HIS A 94 -16.51 23.63 -2.13
C HIS A 94 -15.28 23.85 -1.28
N TRP A 95 -14.14 23.30 -1.69
CA TRP A 95 -12.93 23.34 -0.89
C TRP A 95 -11.66 23.42 -1.74
N HIS A 96 -10.62 24.07 -1.20
CA HIS A 96 -9.25 24.05 -1.72
C HIS A 96 -8.24 24.36 -0.63
N ASP A 97 -6.99 23.95 -0.87
CA ASP A 97 -5.81 24.21 -0.03
C ASP A 97 -4.73 24.89 -0.88
N GLN A 98 -4.36 26.14 -0.58
CA GLN A 98 -3.42 26.89 -1.44
C GLN A 98 -1.97 26.38 -1.41
N GLY A 99 -1.67 25.36 -0.60
CA GLY A 99 -0.56 24.42 -0.75
C GLY A 99 0.81 24.92 -1.19
N TRP A 100 1.46 25.77 -0.38
CA TRP A 100 2.92 25.86 -0.36
C TRP A 100 3.43 24.83 0.66
N GLY A 101 3.62 23.57 0.25
CA GLY A 101 4.06 22.46 1.12
C GLY A 101 3.32 21.13 0.91
N ASN A 102 3.45 20.21 1.87
CA ASN A 102 2.84 18.87 1.85
C ASN A 102 1.32 18.95 2.06
N ARG A 103 0.56 19.33 1.02
CA ARG A 103 -0.92 19.35 0.93
C ARG A 103 -1.59 18.34 1.86
N LYS A 104 -2.26 18.83 2.90
CA LYS A 104 -2.83 18.00 4.00
C LYS A 104 -4.28 18.34 4.32
N GLY A 105 -4.86 19.31 3.60
CA GLY A 105 -6.26 19.72 3.68
C GLY A 105 -7.23 18.53 3.64
N MET A 106 -7.98 18.26 4.71
CA MET A 106 -8.91 17.12 4.80
C MET A 106 -10.17 17.49 5.59
N VAL A 107 -11.30 16.86 5.28
CA VAL A 107 -12.57 17.00 6.02
C VAL A 107 -12.86 15.69 6.75
N PHE A 108 -13.38 15.80 7.98
CA PHE A 108 -13.66 14.69 8.89
C PHE A 108 -15.06 14.81 9.50
N ALA A 109 -15.54 13.68 10.03
CA ALA A 109 -16.69 13.63 10.91
C ALA A 109 -16.51 12.58 12.01
N ARG A 110 -17.20 12.76 13.13
CA ARG A 110 -17.24 11.79 14.25
C ARG A 110 -18.59 11.79 14.91
N THR A 111 -18.94 10.73 15.63
CA THR A 111 -19.99 10.82 16.65
C THR A 111 -19.49 11.64 17.84
N ALA A 112 -20.39 12.21 18.64
CA ALA A 112 -20.05 12.90 19.89
C ALA A 112 -19.09 12.04 20.74
N GLY A 113 -17.91 12.60 21.08
CA GLY A 113 -16.86 11.90 21.83
C GLY A 113 -16.11 10.76 21.10
N GLY A 114 -16.46 10.48 19.84
CA GLY A 114 -15.85 9.42 19.04
C GLY A 114 -14.55 9.80 18.33
N ALA A 115 -13.97 8.83 17.62
CA ALA A 115 -12.81 9.05 16.77
C ALA A 115 -13.19 9.79 15.48
N TRP A 116 -12.25 10.58 14.94
CA TRP A 116 -12.43 11.28 13.67
C TRP A 116 -12.31 10.34 12.48
N HIS A 117 -13.33 10.34 11.62
CA HIS A 117 -13.36 9.61 10.36
C HIS A 117 -13.15 10.57 9.18
N PRO A 118 -12.20 10.31 8.27
CA PRO A 118 -12.03 11.15 7.09
C PRO A 118 -13.23 10.99 6.14
N LEU A 119 -13.79 12.12 5.72
CA LEU A 119 -14.88 12.18 4.74
C LEU A 119 -14.37 12.42 3.32
N SER A 120 -13.25 13.12 3.17
CA SER A 120 -12.59 13.30 1.87
C SER A 120 -11.71 12.08 1.53
N ARG A 121 -11.74 11.63 0.28
CA ARG A 121 -10.94 10.48 -0.20
C ARG A 121 -9.48 10.83 -0.52
N SER A 122 -9.22 12.11 -0.73
CA SER A 122 -7.91 12.67 -1.06
C SER A 122 -7.78 14.01 -0.34
N VAL A 123 -6.54 14.50 -0.27
CA VAL A 123 -6.25 15.85 0.19
C VAL A 123 -6.92 16.90 -0.71
N ALA A 124 -7.22 18.06 -0.14
CA ALA A 124 -7.84 19.17 -0.84
C ALA A 124 -6.97 19.60 -2.03
N PRO A 125 -7.58 19.83 -3.22
CA PRO A 125 -6.86 20.31 -4.38
C PRO A 125 -6.45 21.79 -4.22
N HIS A 126 -5.49 22.25 -5.04
CA HIS A 126 -5.11 23.67 -5.09
C HIS A 126 -6.20 24.54 -5.74
N ALA A 127 -6.90 24.00 -6.73
CA ALA A 127 -8.06 24.64 -7.32
C ALA A 127 -9.31 24.36 -6.49
N THR A 128 -10.25 25.31 -6.45
CA THR A 128 -11.56 25.08 -5.81
C THR A 128 -12.26 23.91 -6.47
N ALA A 129 -12.54 22.86 -5.69
CA ALA A 129 -13.26 21.67 -6.13
C ALA A 129 -14.52 21.44 -5.28
N ARG A 130 -15.44 20.63 -5.78
CA ARG A 130 -16.65 20.24 -5.04
C ARG A 130 -16.41 18.93 -4.29
N LEU A 131 -16.72 18.91 -3.00
CA LEU A 131 -16.81 17.70 -2.17
C LEU A 131 -18.28 17.35 -1.96
N THR A 132 -18.65 16.12 -2.33
CA THR A 132 -19.97 15.54 -2.03
C THR A 132 -19.76 14.16 -1.43
N VAL A 133 -20.18 13.97 -0.19
CA VAL A 133 -19.93 12.74 0.58
C VAL A 133 -21.19 12.33 1.33
N GLN A 134 -21.54 11.06 1.25
CA GLN A 134 -22.50 10.43 2.14
C GLN A 134 -21.76 9.94 3.39
N LEU A 135 -22.34 10.17 4.56
CA LEU A 135 -21.76 9.69 5.80
C LEU A 135 -21.71 8.16 5.80
N PRO A 136 -20.67 7.54 6.40
CA PRO A 136 -20.64 6.10 6.61
C PRO A 136 -21.86 5.63 7.43
N PRO A 137 -22.33 4.39 7.24
CA PRO A 137 -23.46 3.85 8.03
C PRO A 137 -23.26 3.94 9.54
N SER A 138 -22.01 3.88 10.02
CA SER A 138 -21.65 4.04 11.44
C SER A 138 -21.93 5.44 12.00
N LEU A 139 -22.05 6.46 11.14
CA LEU A 139 -22.28 7.86 11.51
C LEU A 139 -23.70 8.35 11.17
N ARG A 140 -24.42 7.70 10.26
CA ARG A 140 -25.77 8.12 9.84
C ARG A 140 -26.78 8.00 10.97
N GLY A 141 -27.73 8.95 11.01
CA GLY A 141 -28.82 8.95 12.00
C GLY A 141 -28.37 9.21 13.44
N ARG A 142 -27.07 9.50 13.65
CA ARG A 142 -26.50 9.82 14.97
C ARG A 142 -26.22 11.32 15.06
N ARG A 143 -25.84 11.75 16.27
CA ARG A 143 -25.31 13.08 16.51
C ARG A 143 -23.84 13.14 16.08
N VAL A 144 -23.56 13.92 15.04
CA VAL A 144 -22.28 13.96 14.33
C VAL A 144 -21.65 15.34 14.43
N GLN A 145 -20.36 15.39 14.74
CA GLN A 145 -19.54 16.59 14.66
C GLN A 145 -18.67 16.55 13.41
N PHE A 146 -18.64 17.64 12.64
CA PHE A 146 -17.75 17.81 11.50
C PHE A 146 -16.46 18.52 11.92
N GLY A 147 -15.37 18.22 11.22
CA GLY A 147 -14.07 18.82 11.46
C GLY A 147 -13.27 18.93 10.18
N TYR A 148 -12.22 19.73 10.21
CA TYR A 148 -11.29 19.88 9.10
C TYR A 148 -9.85 19.95 9.60
N ARG A 149 -8.90 19.60 8.74
CA ARG A 149 -7.46 19.76 8.98
C ARG A 149 -6.87 20.58 7.86
N VAL A 150 -6.06 21.60 8.20
CA VAL A 150 -5.39 22.47 7.23
C VAL A 150 -4.07 21.85 6.75
N GLY A 151 -3.24 21.39 7.69
CA GLY A 151 -1.90 20.92 7.41
C GLY A 151 -0.85 21.81 8.06
N GLY A 152 0.10 21.21 8.78
CA GLY A 152 1.21 21.87 9.44
C GLY A 152 2.40 22.10 8.51
N GLY A 153 3.23 23.08 8.89
CA GLY A 153 4.23 23.72 8.04
C GLY A 153 3.72 25.10 7.61
N GLY A 154 4.55 26.14 7.70
CA GLY A 154 4.11 27.52 7.40
C GLY A 154 3.60 27.66 5.95
N GLY A 155 2.58 28.51 5.73
CA GLY A 155 2.07 28.86 4.40
C GLY A 155 0.80 28.13 3.93
N HIS A 156 0.19 27.30 4.78
CA HIS A 156 -1.03 26.58 4.47
C HIS A 156 -2.29 27.35 4.89
N SER A 157 -3.34 27.26 4.07
CA SER A 157 -4.69 27.61 4.48
C SER A 157 -5.69 26.77 3.71
N LEU A 158 -6.74 26.38 4.42
CA LEU A 158 -7.85 25.64 3.86
C LEU A 158 -9.03 26.58 3.76
N SER A 159 -9.59 26.68 2.56
CA SER A 159 -10.83 27.40 2.33
C SER A 159 -11.94 26.39 2.06
N ILE A 160 -12.98 26.37 2.88
CA ILE A 160 -14.20 25.60 2.66
C ILE A 160 -15.39 26.55 2.59
N LYS A 161 -16.14 26.51 1.50
CA LYS A 161 -17.25 27.44 1.23
C LYS A 161 -18.54 26.70 0.91
N GLY A 162 -19.66 27.27 1.33
CA GLY A 162 -21.00 26.80 0.99
C GLY A 162 -21.24 25.37 1.46
N ALA A 163 -20.88 25.09 2.71
CA ALA A 163 -21.00 23.77 3.29
C ALA A 163 -22.43 23.50 3.77
N VAL A 164 -22.92 22.33 3.40
CA VAL A 164 -24.33 21.95 3.46
C VAL A 164 -24.44 20.50 3.91
N VAL A 165 -24.99 20.28 5.10
CA VAL A 165 -25.26 18.97 5.68
C VAL A 165 -26.69 18.55 5.32
N GLN A 166 -26.86 17.35 4.79
CA GLN A 166 -28.18 16.77 4.48
C GLN A 166 -28.71 16.01 5.70
N LEU A 167 -30.01 16.07 5.95
CA LEU A 167 -30.71 15.39 7.04
C LEU A 167 -31.68 14.32 6.50
N ASP A 168 -31.88 13.24 7.24
CA ASP A 168 -32.98 12.30 7.00
C ASP A 168 -34.28 12.87 7.57
N THR A 169 -35.30 13.01 6.74
CA THR A 169 -36.69 13.17 7.20
C THR A 169 -37.37 11.82 7.14
N GLU A 170 -37.61 11.20 8.30
CA GLU A 170 -38.53 10.08 8.41
C GLU A 170 -39.93 10.50 7.92
N SER A 171 -40.48 9.76 6.97
CA SER A 171 -41.93 9.74 6.73
C SER A 171 -42.55 8.64 7.62
N PRO A 172 -43.78 8.80 8.14
CA PRO A 172 -44.36 7.82 9.06
C PRO A 172 -44.62 6.48 8.36
N PRO A 173 -44.53 5.33 9.07
CA PRO A 173 -44.51 4.02 8.45
C PRO A 173 -45.92 3.60 8.03
N ALA A 174 -46.13 3.39 6.73
CA ALA A 174 -47.24 2.62 6.21
C ALA A 174 -46.95 1.12 6.39
N SER A 175 -47.90 0.43 7.00
CA SER A 175 -48.00 -1.02 7.16
C SER A 175 -47.71 -1.76 5.87
N ARG A 176 -46.74 -2.69 5.90
CA ARG A 176 -46.54 -3.65 4.82
C ARG A 176 -46.14 -5.02 5.38
N THR A 177 -47.11 -5.92 5.20
CA THR A 177 -47.09 -7.36 5.01
C THR A 177 -45.73 -8.06 5.11
N GLU A 178 -45.72 -9.07 5.97
CA GLU A 178 -44.65 -10.03 6.20
C GLU A 178 -44.00 -10.51 4.90
N GLN A 179 -42.74 -10.10 4.74
CA GLN A 179 -41.74 -10.80 3.94
C GLN A 179 -40.77 -11.40 4.96
N PRO A 180 -40.43 -12.70 4.89
CA PRO A 180 -39.60 -13.32 5.91
C PRO A 180 -38.27 -12.59 5.98
N ALA A 181 -37.94 -12.09 7.18
CA ALA A 181 -36.78 -11.26 7.42
C ALA A 181 -35.51 -11.95 6.89
N PRO A 182 -34.58 -11.23 6.21
CA PRO A 182 -33.20 -11.65 6.29
C PRO A 182 -32.87 -11.66 7.78
N ARG A 183 -32.47 -12.81 8.30
CA ARG A 183 -32.03 -12.96 9.69
C ARG A 183 -31.12 -11.78 10.02
N PRO A 184 -31.20 -11.17 11.21
CA PRO A 184 -30.21 -10.20 11.62
C PRO A 184 -28.86 -10.88 11.42
N ILE A 185 -28.08 -10.37 10.45
CA ILE A 185 -26.67 -10.74 10.35
C ILE A 185 -26.07 -10.15 11.61
N SER A 186 -26.08 -10.96 12.67
CA SER A 186 -25.13 -10.84 13.74
C SER A 186 -23.77 -10.66 13.06
N PRO A 187 -22.95 -9.67 13.44
CA PRO A 187 -21.63 -9.50 12.84
C PRO A 187 -20.95 -10.88 12.80
N PRO A 188 -20.29 -11.27 11.70
CA PRO A 188 -19.67 -12.59 11.61
C PRO A 188 -18.82 -12.79 12.87
N GLN A 189 -19.21 -13.77 13.69
CA GLN A 189 -18.50 -14.13 14.89
C GLN A 189 -17.19 -14.78 14.45
N ASP A 190 -16.10 -14.03 14.26
CA ASP A 190 -14.82 -14.71 13.99
C ASP A 190 -13.52 -13.94 14.26
N ILE A 191 -13.56 -12.79 14.94
CA ILE A 191 -12.32 -12.15 15.45
C ILE A 191 -12.63 -11.47 16.78
N ARG A 192 -12.77 -12.24 17.86
CA ARG A 192 -12.66 -11.71 19.23
C ARG A 192 -11.21 -11.85 19.69
N ALA A 193 -10.83 -11.03 20.67
CA ALA A 193 -9.47 -10.84 21.18
C ALA A 193 -8.70 -12.14 21.49
N ASP A 194 -9.38 -13.27 21.68
CA ASP A 194 -8.80 -14.49 22.26
C ASP A 194 -9.00 -15.77 21.40
N SER A 195 -9.55 -15.72 20.17
CA SER A 195 -10.07 -16.95 19.53
C SER A 195 -9.92 -17.13 18.00
N PHE A 196 -9.21 -16.27 17.27
CA PHE A 196 -8.88 -16.58 15.87
C PHE A 196 -7.73 -17.61 15.79
N ARG A 197 -8.02 -18.83 15.32
CA ARG A 197 -7.01 -19.90 15.15
C ARG A 197 -6.29 -19.89 13.79
N GLY A 198 -6.47 -18.86 12.97
CA GLY A 198 -5.99 -18.93 11.59
C GLY A 198 -6.82 -19.86 10.73
N PHE A 199 -6.48 -19.93 9.45
CA PHE A 199 -6.85 -21.09 8.64
C PHE A 199 -6.13 -22.31 9.22
N GLY A 200 -6.89 -23.31 9.66
CA GLY A 200 -6.33 -24.54 10.22
C GLY A 200 -5.38 -25.21 9.23
N ARG A 201 -4.35 -25.90 9.75
CA ARG A 201 -3.46 -26.72 8.91
C ARG A 201 -4.29 -27.82 8.23
N ARG A 202 -4.00 -28.12 6.96
CA ARG A 202 -4.45 -29.38 6.37
C ARG A 202 -3.86 -30.54 7.15
N ASP A 203 -4.57 -31.67 7.11
CA ASP A 203 -3.96 -32.95 7.45
C ASP A 203 -2.65 -33.11 6.67
N GLU A 204 -1.58 -33.56 7.32
CA GLU A 204 -0.23 -33.56 6.71
C GLU A 204 -0.19 -34.37 5.39
N ASP A 205 -1.07 -35.35 5.26
CA ASP A 205 -1.19 -36.22 4.09
C ASP A 205 -1.87 -35.55 2.87
N LEU A 206 -2.59 -34.43 3.07
CA LEU A 206 -3.32 -33.69 2.03
C LEU A 206 -2.74 -32.29 1.75
N ALA A 207 -1.66 -31.92 2.44
CA ALA A 207 -0.99 -30.65 2.26
C ALA A 207 -0.13 -30.66 0.98
N GLU A 208 -0.39 -29.73 0.07
CA GLU A 208 0.44 -29.56 -1.12
C GLU A 208 1.87 -29.22 -0.69
N LYS A 209 2.83 -30.05 -1.11
CA LYS A 209 4.26 -29.81 -0.83
C LYS A 209 4.78 -28.60 -1.58
N ALA A 210 4.10 -28.19 -2.64
CA ALA A 210 4.44 -27.06 -3.48
C ALA A 210 3.19 -26.31 -3.97
N LEU A 211 3.29 -24.98 -4.03
CA LEU A 211 2.28 -24.12 -4.64
C LEU A 211 2.34 -24.23 -6.18
N PRO A 212 1.19 -24.12 -6.88
CA PRO A 212 1.14 -24.17 -8.34
C PRO A 212 2.05 -23.13 -8.99
N LEU A 213 2.78 -23.52 -10.04
CA LEU A 213 3.65 -22.62 -10.80
C LEU A 213 2.90 -21.41 -11.38
N ALA A 214 1.60 -21.56 -11.64
CA ALA A 214 0.74 -20.47 -12.09
C ALA A 214 0.69 -19.31 -11.08
N LEU A 215 0.79 -19.60 -9.77
CA LEU A 215 0.76 -18.61 -8.70
C LEU A 215 2.12 -17.97 -8.44
N VAL A 216 3.22 -18.61 -8.85
CA VAL A 216 4.58 -18.15 -8.52
C VAL A 216 4.85 -16.77 -9.11
N GLY A 217 5.24 -15.83 -8.25
CA GLY A 217 5.51 -14.45 -8.62
C GLY A 217 5.41 -13.47 -7.47
N ARG A 218 5.65 -12.19 -7.78
CA ARG A 218 5.48 -11.07 -6.84
C ARG A 218 4.20 -10.33 -7.18
N TYR A 219 3.38 -10.02 -6.19
CA TYR A 219 2.12 -9.31 -6.34
C TYR A 219 2.13 -8.05 -5.50
N GLU A 220 1.76 -6.92 -6.10
CA GLU A 220 1.39 -5.72 -5.34
C GLU A 220 -0.01 -5.94 -4.77
N VAL A 221 -0.10 -6.08 -3.46
CA VAL A 221 -1.37 -6.27 -2.75
C VAL A 221 -1.82 -4.95 -2.17
N ARG A 222 -3.11 -4.66 -2.37
CA ARG A 222 -3.77 -3.47 -1.84
C ARG A 222 -4.92 -3.89 -0.97
N THR A 223 -4.75 -3.66 0.32
CA THR A 223 -5.80 -3.86 1.32
C THR A 223 -6.39 -2.50 1.66
N VAL A 224 -7.72 -2.42 1.67
CA VAL A 224 -8.38 -1.14 1.98
C VAL A 224 -7.98 -0.69 3.38
N TYR A 225 -7.62 0.60 3.52
CA TYR A 225 -7.10 1.22 4.75
C TYR A 225 -5.73 0.73 5.26
N ASN A 226 -5.11 -0.26 4.62
CA ASN A 226 -3.84 -0.83 5.03
C ASN A 226 -2.68 -0.53 4.06
N GLY A 227 -2.93 0.28 3.05
CA GLY A 227 -1.91 0.69 2.08
C GLY A 227 -1.61 -0.38 1.04
N LYS A 228 -0.34 -0.46 0.67
CA LYS A 228 0.17 -1.40 -0.32
C LYS A 228 1.35 -2.17 0.25
N ASP A 229 1.39 -3.46 -0.04
CA ASP A 229 2.45 -4.36 0.37
C ASP A 229 2.73 -5.37 -0.73
N ASP A 230 3.83 -6.10 -0.59
CA ASP A 230 4.21 -7.14 -1.54
C ASP A 230 3.94 -8.53 -0.97
N LEU A 231 3.21 -9.32 -1.75
CA LEU A 231 3.06 -10.75 -1.56
C LEU A 231 3.96 -11.46 -2.55
N VAL A 232 4.91 -12.26 -2.05
CA VAL A 232 5.80 -13.06 -2.89
C VAL A 232 5.42 -14.52 -2.73
N ILE A 233 5.01 -15.15 -3.83
CA ILE A 233 4.66 -16.57 -3.89
C ILE A 233 5.79 -17.30 -4.59
N GLU A 234 6.41 -18.24 -3.89
CA GLU A 234 7.42 -19.16 -4.40
C GLU A 234 6.86 -20.58 -4.39
N LYS A 235 7.61 -21.54 -4.95
CA LYS A 235 7.15 -22.92 -5.04
C LYS A 235 6.88 -23.56 -3.67
N GLU A 236 7.69 -23.27 -2.67
CA GLU A 236 7.64 -23.95 -1.36
C GLU A 236 7.20 -23.05 -0.21
N ARG A 237 7.04 -21.75 -0.47
CA ARG A 237 6.69 -20.76 0.55
C ARG A 237 6.04 -19.53 -0.04
N LEU A 238 5.39 -18.79 0.84
CA LEU A 238 4.85 -17.47 0.59
C LEU A 238 5.50 -16.48 1.58
N SER A 239 5.76 -15.26 1.13
CA SER A 239 6.32 -14.19 1.95
C SER A 239 5.40 -12.98 1.97
N TRP A 240 5.10 -12.49 3.16
CA TRP A 240 4.24 -11.34 3.40
C TRP A 240 4.83 -10.48 4.52
N LYS A 241 5.10 -9.19 4.24
CA LYS A 241 5.71 -8.25 5.20
C LYS A 241 6.96 -8.80 5.92
N GLY A 242 7.77 -9.59 5.21
CA GLY A 242 8.98 -10.22 5.75
C GLY A 242 8.74 -11.48 6.58
N ALA A 243 7.50 -11.85 6.85
CA ALA A 243 7.15 -13.15 7.43
C ALA A 243 6.96 -14.21 6.34
N HIS A 244 7.21 -15.47 6.68
CA HIS A 244 7.15 -16.60 5.75
C HIS A 244 6.10 -17.61 6.19
N VAL A 245 5.38 -18.16 5.21
CA VAL A 245 4.41 -19.24 5.39
C VAL A 245 4.83 -20.39 4.47
N ALA A 246 4.97 -21.60 5.00
CA ALA A 246 5.33 -22.75 4.19
C ALA A 246 4.14 -23.15 3.28
N ALA A 247 4.41 -23.69 2.09
CA ALA A 247 3.35 -24.13 1.16
C ALA A 247 2.34 -25.08 1.82
N ARG A 248 2.80 -25.97 2.70
CA ARG A 248 1.96 -26.90 3.47
C ARG A 248 0.98 -26.24 4.44
N GLU A 249 1.22 -24.98 4.79
CA GLU A 249 0.36 -24.19 5.69
C GLU A 249 -0.62 -23.29 4.91
N VAL A 250 -0.61 -23.39 3.58
CA VAL A 250 -1.51 -22.67 2.68
C VAL A 250 -2.63 -23.63 2.23
N LEU A 251 -3.87 -23.20 2.41
CA LEU A 251 -5.04 -23.88 1.85
C LEU A 251 -5.21 -23.47 0.39
N LEU A 252 -5.40 -24.45 -0.49
CA LEU A 252 -5.52 -24.24 -1.93
C LEU A 252 -6.71 -25.01 -2.49
N ASP A 253 -7.74 -24.29 -2.94
CA ASP A 253 -8.94 -24.90 -3.52
C ASP A 253 -9.04 -24.55 -5.01
N TYR A 254 -9.32 -25.58 -5.83
CA TYR A 254 -9.61 -25.42 -7.25
C TYR A 254 -11.12 -25.27 -7.41
N LEU A 255 -11.56 -24.09 -7.82
CA LEU A 255 -12.98 -23.79 -8.02
C LEU A 255 -13.45 -24.34 -9.38
N GLU A 256 -14.73 -24.68 -9.48
CA GLU A 256 -15.34 -25.28 -10.69
C GLU A 256 -15.18 -24.42 -11.96
N ASN A 257 -15.06 -23.11 -11.79
CA ASN A 257 -14.83 -22.15 -12.86
C ASN A 257 -13.34 -22.05 -13.30
N GLY A 258 -12.49 -22.92 -12.80
CA GLY A 258 -11.04 -22.94 -13.07
C GLY A 258 -10.24 -21.89 -12.29
N TRP A 259 -10.87 -21.16 -11.37
CA TRP A 259 -10.16 -20.21 -10.50
C TRP A 259 -9.48 -20.93 -9.34
N LEU A 260 -8.40 -20.32 -8.85
CA LEU A 260 -7.64 -20.82 -7.71
C LEU A 260 -7.97 -19.97 -6.49
N ARG A 261 -8.47 -20.59 -5.43
CA ARG A 261 -8.61 -19.96 -4.11
C ARG A 261 -7.42 -20.34 -3.24
N LEU A 262 -6.82 -19.34 -2.59
CA LEU A 262 -5.67 -19.48 -1.74
C LEU A 262 -5.99 -18.82 -0.39
N CYS A 263 -5.89 -19.58 0.69
CA CYS A 263 -6.11 -19.09 2.05
C CYS A 263 -4.90 -19.39 2.94
N PHE A 264 -4.44 -18.41 3.71
CA PHE A 264 -3.32 -18.60 4.63
C PHE A 264 -3.36 -17.62 5.79
N THR A 265 -2.64 -17.96 6.85
CA THR A 265 -2.46 -17.12 8.04
C THR A 265 -0.97 -16.91 8.27
N VAL A 266 -0.60 -15.70 8.67
CA VAL A 266 0.79 -15.30 8.89
C VAL A 266 0.87 -14.44 10.14
N PHE A 267 1.89 -14.71 10.97
CA PHE A 267 2.23 -13.84 12.09
C PHE A 267 3.23 -12.79 11.63
N CYS A 268 2.88 -11.51 11.79
CA CYS A 268 3.68 -10.37 11.36
C CYS A 268 4.32 -9.69 12.60
N PRO A 269 5.55 -10.07 13.00
CA PRO A 269 6.15 -9.61 14.26
C PRO A 269 6.41 -8.09 14.30
N ASN A 270 6.67 -7.50 13.13
CA ASN A 270 6.99 -6.07 12.99
C ASN A 270 5.76 -5.19 12.74
N GLN A 271 4.56 -5.76 12.83
CA GLN A 271 3.31 -5.03 12.66
C GLN A 271 2.71 -4.76 14.03
N SER A 272 2.15 -3.57 14.21
CA SER A 272 1.45 -3.17 15.42
C SER A 272 0.03 -2.75 15.10
N THR A 273 -0.86 -2.91 16.08
CA THR A 273 -2.25 -2.44 15.99
C THR A 273 -2.61 -1.62 17.23
N ASP A 274 -3.25 -0.47 17.01
CA ASP A 274 -3.78 0.38 18.09
C ASP A 274 -5.12 -0.13 18.62
N TRP A 275 -5.75 -1.07 17.90
CA TRP A 275 -7.07 -1.63 18.23
C TRP A 275 -7.03 -2.61 19.40
N LEU A 276 -5.87 -3.23 19.64
CA LEU A 276 -5.62 -4.11 20.77
C LEU A 276 -4.49 -3.54 21.61
N ARG A 277 -4.68 -3.56 22.92
CA ARG A 277 -3.63 -3.18 23.86
C ARG A 277 -2.81 -4.41 24.22
N GLY A 278 -1.49 -4.28 24.10
CA GLY A 278 -0.56 -5.26 24.66
C GLY A 278 -0.59 -5.23 26.20
N ALA A 279 0.09 -6.19 26.83
CA ALA A 279 0.13 -6.33 28.29
C ALA A 279 0.60 -5.07 29.04
N GLY A 280 1.32 -4.16 28.38
CA GLY A 280 1.77 -2.87 28.92
C GLY A 280 0.87 -1.67 28.61
N GLY A 281 -0.34 -1.89 28.08
CA GLY A 281 -1.29 -0.80 27.75
C GLY A 281 -0.99 -0.02 26.46
N GLY A 282 0.18 -0.24 25.85
CA GLY A 282 0.53 0.27 24.51
C GLY A 282 -0.04 -0.57 23.36
N PRO A 283 0.20 -0.18 22.10
CA PRO A 283 -0.22 -0.94 20.92
C PRO A 283 0.31 -2.38 20.96
N LEU A 284 -0.52 -3.34 20.57
CA LEU A 284 -0.08 -4.73 20.45
C LEU A 284 0.93 -4.83 19.31
N VAL A 285 2.12 -5.36 19.61
CA VAL A 285 3.19 -5.64 18.64
C VAL A 285 3.19 -7.13 18.30
N GLY A 286 3.30 -7.44 17.02
CA GLY A 286 3.12 -8.79 16.50
C GLY A 286 1.64 -9.10 16.33
N VAL A 287 1.16 -9.03 15.10
CA VAL A 287 -0.26 -9.29 14.79
C VAL A 287 -0.39 -10.47 13.85
N ILE A 288 -1.47 -11.22 14.03
CA ILE A 288 -1.87 -12.26 13.09
C ILE A 288 -2.66 -11.61 11.94
N GLU A 289 -2.23 -11.88 10.71
CA GLU A 289 -2.94 -11.49 9.49
C GLU A 289 -3.35 -12.76 8.72
N SER A 290 -4.52 -12.74 8.09
CA SER A 290 -5.00 -13.86 7.28
C SER A 290 -5.66 -13.40 5.99
N PHE A 291 -5.54 -14.25 4.98
CA PHE A 291 -5.97 -13.98 3.60
C PHE A 291 -6.87 -15.10 3.13
N ASP A 292 -7.92 -14.71 2.42
CA ASP A 292 -8.80 -15.59 1.66
C ASP A 292 -8.97 -14.96 0.28
N ILE A 293 -8.19 -15.41 -0.70
CA ILE A 293 -8.06 -14.74 -2.00
C ILE A 293 -8.32 -15.70 -3.15
N VAL A 294 -8.92 -15.19 -4.21
CA VAL A 294 -9.25 -15.94 -5.43
C VAL A 294 -8.55 -15.28 -6.61
N PHE A 295 -7.78 -16.07 -7.36
CA PHE A 295 -7.12 -15.66 -8.59
C PHE A 295 -8.10 -15.80 -9.76
N MET A 296 -8.39 -14.68 -10.43
CA MET A 296 -9.49 -14.57 -11.38
C MET A 296 -9.04 -14.45 -12.84
N SER A 297 -7.75 -14.26 -13.09
CA SER A 297 -7.22 -13.98 -14.43
C SER A 297 -5.83 -14.56 -14.60
N SER A 298 -5.53 -15.01 -15.83
CA SER A 298 -4.23 -15.57 -16.21
C SER A 298 -3.68 -14.89 -17.46
N ASP A 299 -2.36 -14.86 -17.61
CA ASP A 299 -1.68 -14.41 -18.82
C ASP A 299 -1.68 -15.51 -19.90
N ILE A 300 -1.13 -15.19 -21.07
CA ILE A 300 -0.99 -16.12 -22.20
C ILE A 300 -0.13 -17.37 -21.88
N LEU A 301 0.62 -17.34 -20.78
CA LEU A 301 1.44 -18.45 -20.30
C LEU A 301 0.75 -19.23 -19.17
N GLY A 302 -0.53 -18.94 -18.91
CA GLY A 302 -1.32 -19.60 -17.86
C GLY A 302 -0.97 -19.15 -16.44
N ARG A 303 -0.23 -18.06 -16.26
CA ARG A 303 0.19 -17.55 -14.93
C ARG A 303 -0.82 -16.54 -14.43
N THR A 304 -1.20 -16.63 -13.16
CA THR A 304 -2.23 -15.77 -12.60
C THR A 304 -1.76 -14.32 -12.52
N THR A 305 -2.59 -13.38 -12.97
CA THR A 305 -2.22 -11.95 -13.06
C THR A 305 -2.85 -11.10 -11.97
N THR A 306 -4.08 -11.43 -11.55
CA THR A 306 -4.79 -10.66 -10.53
C THR A 306 -5.59 -11.57 -9.59
N PHE A 307 -5.79 -11.08 -8.37
CA PHE A 307 -6.66 -11.71 -7.40
C PHE A 307 -7.51 -10.69 -6.64
N ARG A 308 -8.58 -11.18 -6.02
CA ARG A 308 -9.41 -10.44 -5.06
C ARG A 308 -9.78 -11.34 -3.89
N GLY A 309 -10.10 -10.74 -2.76
CA GLY A 309 -10.65 -11.48 -1.64
C GLY A 309 -10.68 -10.67 -0.36
N ASP A 310 -10.55 -11.36 0.74
CA ASP A 310 -10.66 -10.82 2.08
C ASP A 310 -9.32 -10.88 2.82
N PHE A 311 -9.02 -9.81 3.52
CA PHE A 311 -7.93 -9.68 4.46
C PHE A 311 -8.50 -9.53 5.86
N ARG A 312 -7.87 -10.16 6.84
CA ARG A 312 -8.21 -10.04 8.26
C ARG A 312 -6.94 -9.74 9.03
N ARG A 313 -7.03 -8.83 9.98
CA ARG A 313 -5.98 -8.61 10.99
C ARG A 313 -6.59 -8.78 12.38
N GLN A 314 -5.81 -9.36 13.28
CA GLN A 314 -6.18 -9.51 14.68
C GLN A 314 -6.63 -8.17 15.28
N GLY A 315 -7.84 -8.16 15.86
CA GLY A 315 -8.46 -6.97 16.45
C GLY A 315 -9.10 -6.01 15.46
N GLU A 316 -9.05 -6.30 14.16
CA GLU A 316 -9.68 -5.51 13.10
C GLU A 316 -10.82 -6.30 12.43
N GLY A 317 -11.64 -5.58 11.64
CA GLY A 317 -12.65 -6.20 10.81
C GLY A 317 -12.09 -6.83 9.53
N ILE A 318 -12.96 -7.50 8.78
CA ILE A 318 -12.64 -8.01 7.44
C ILE A 318 -12.50 -6.81 6.49
N LEU A 319 -11.40 -6.77 5.74
CA LEU A 319 -11.11 -5.74 4.76
C LEU A 319 -10.99 -6.38 3.38
N PRO A 320 -11.60 -5.79 2.34
CA PRO A 320 -11.39 -6.26 0.99
C PRO A 320 -9.94 -6.02 0.56
N THR A 321 -9.38 -7.01 -0.14
CA THR A 321 -8.01 -6.97 -0.67
C THR A 321 -8.01 -7.35 -2.15
N LYS A 322 -7.06 -6.79 -2.89
CA LYS A 322 -6.80 -7.15 -4.29
C LYS A 322 -5.32 -7.16 -4.57
N GLY A 323 -4.89 -8.01 -5.48
CA GLY A 323 -3.49 -8.08 -5.88
C GLY A 323 -3.32 -8.09 -7.38
N GLU A 324 -2.20 -7.52 -7.82
CA GLU A 324 -1.78 -7.47 -9.21
C GLU A 324 -0.34 -7.94 -9.32
N ARG A 325 -0.06 -8.87 -10.24
CA ARG A 325 1.27 -9.43 -10.44
C ARG A 325 2.21 -8.36 -10.96
N LYS A 326 3.29 -8.10 -10.23
CA LYS A 326 4.38 -7.24 -10.70
C LYS A 326 5.11 -7.96 -11.81
N GLU A 327 5.24 -7.26 -12.93
CA GLU A 327 6.00 -7.76 -14.07
C GLU A 327 7.48 -7.87 -13.69
N SER A 328 8.07 -9.05 -13.83
CA SER A 328 9.51 -9.20 -13.61
C SER A 328 10.29 -8.56 -14.77
N LEU A 329 11.55 -8.18 -14.51
CA LEU A 329 12.44 -7.72 -15.58
C LEU A 329 12.55 -8.76 -16.70
N ASN A 330 12.60 -10.05 -16.35
CA ASN A 330 12.63 -11.16 -17.29
C ASN A 330 11.35 -11.24 -18.13
N ASP A 331 10.17 -11.00 -17.53
CA ASP A 331 8.89 -10.95 -18.25
C ASP A 331 8.85 -9.79 -19.25
N ARG A 332 9.35 -8.61 -18.85
CA ARG A 332 9.51 -7.46 -19.75
C ARG A 332 10.46 -7.78 -20.91
N MET A 333 11.58 -8.44 -20.61
CA MET A 333 12.59 -8.83 -21.61
C MET A 333 12.08 -9.91 -22.58
N ALA A 334 11.21 -10.81 -22.12
CA ALA A 334 10.61 -11.85 -22.97
C ALA A 334 9.63 -11.25 -24.01
N ARG A 335 8.97 -10.12 -23.69
CA ARG A 335 8.01 -9.44 -24.56
C ARG A 335 8.61 -8.41 -25.52
N MET A 336 9.92 -8.13 -25.44
CA MET A 336 10.55 -7.19 -26.35
C MET A 336 10.54 -7.70 -27.79
N PRO A 337 10.19 -6.85 -28.79
CA PRO A 337 10.27 -7.20 -30.20
C PRO A 337 11.68 -7.70 -30.55
N GLN A 338 11.76 -8.82 -31.25
CA GLN A 338 13.04 -9.44 -31.59
C GLN A 338 13.46 -9.06 -33.00
N LEU A 339 14.73 -8.69 -33.16
CA LEU A 339 15.42 -8.58 -34.43
C LEU A 339 16.40 -9.75 -34.53
N VAL A 340 16.26 -10.57 -35.57
CA VAL A 340 17.23 -11.64 -35.86
C VAL A 340 18.28 -11.06 -36.81
N ARG A 341 19.57 -11.19 -36.44
CA ARG A 341 20.70 -10.83 -37.31
C ARG A 341 21.52 -12.09 -37.64
N SER A 342 22.01 -12.17 -38.88
CA SER A 342 23.07 -13.10 -39.26
C SER A 342 24.41 -12.56 -38.78
N VAL A 343 25.30 -13.45 -38.33
CA VAL A 343 26.63 -13.14 -37.76
C VAL A 343 27.46 -12.23 -38.68
N SER A 344 27.27 -12.34 -40.01
CA SER A 344 27.97 -11.56 -41.03
C SER A 344 27.59 -10.08 -41.14
N SER A 345 26.60 -9.59 -40.37
CA SER A 345 26.02 -8.25 -40.54
C SER A 345 26.13 -7.32 -39.31
N ASP A 346 26.86 -7.73 -38.26
CA ASP A 346 26.99 -6.94 -37.03
C ASP A 346 28.31 -6.13 -37.04
N PRO A 347 28.27 -4.78 -37.14
CA PRO A 347 29.48 -3.96 -37.23
C PRO A 347 30.27 -3.86 -35.92
N GLU A 348 29.73 -4.33 -34.78
CA GLU A 348 30.36 -4.18 -33.45
C GLU A 348 30.26 -5.48 -32.63
N ALA A 349 31.40 -6.05 -32.24
CA ALA A 349 31.48 -7.27 -31.43
C ALA A 349 31.18 -7.06 -29.93
N THR A 350 31.11 -5.81 -29.47
CA THR A 350 30.99 -5.46 -28.05
C THR A 350 30.07 -4.28 -27.81
N CYS A 351 29.56 -4.14 -26.59
CA CYS A 351 28.82 -2.94 -26.19
C CYS A 351 29.73 -1.70 -26.11
N PRO A 352 29.39 -0.57 -26.75
CA PRO A 352 30.24 0.62 -26.72
C PRO A 352 30.31 1.32 -25.34
N ILE A 353 29.45 0.94 -24.39
CA ILE A 353 29.41 1.54 -23.04
C ILE A 353 30.19 0.70 -22.03
N CYS A 354 29.89 -0.59 -21.92
CA CYS A 354 30.54 -1.47 -20.94
C CYS A 354 31.65 -2.32 -21.53
N LEU A 355 31.85 -2.27 -22.85
CA LEU A 355 32.81 -3.09 -23.61
C LEU A 355 32.60 -4.61 -23.45
N GLY A 356 31.45 -5.03 -22.91
CA GLY A 356 31.11 -6.44 -22.77
C GLY A 356 30.84 -7.09 -24.13
N ASN A 357 31.37 -8.29 -24.31
CA ASN A 357 31.11 -9.11 -25.48
C ASN A 357 29.64 -9.54 -25.51
N TRP A 358 29.01 -9.49 -26.68
CA TRP A 358 27.60 -9.85 -26.84
C TRP A 358 27.33 -11.33 -26.57
N ASP A 359 28.34 -12.17 -26.73
CA ASP A 359 28.25 -13.61 -26.48
C ASP A 359 28.54 -13.98 -25.01
N ALA A 360 28.83 -12.99 -24.16
CA ALA A 360 29.04 -13.23 -22.73
C ALA A 360 27.70 -13.45 -22.00
N ASP A 361 27.71 -14.40 -21.06
CA ASP A 361 26.54 -14.73 -20.25
C ASP A 361 25.98 -13.48 -19.53
N GLY A 362 24.67 -13.27 -19.70
CA GLY A 362 23.95 -12.18 -19.06
C GLY A 362 23.97 -10.84 -19.80
N LEU A 363 24.70 -10.70 -20.92
CA LEU A 363 24.57 -9.54 -21.80
C LEU A 363 23.44 -9.73 -22.81
N VAL A 364 22.48 -8.81 -22.80
CA VAL A 364 21.41 -8.78 -23.81
C VAL A 364 21.61 -7.57 -24.72
N GLN A 365 21.96 -7.83 -25.97
CA GLN A 365 22.08 -6.82 -27.01
C GLN A 365 20.69 -6.27 -27.36
N THR A 366 20.57 -4.96 -27.34
CA THR A 366 19.35 -4.21 -27.69
C THR A 366 19.69 -3.17 -28.74
N GLN A 367 18.86 -3.05 -29.78
CA GLN A 367 18.97 -2.03 -30.80
C GLN A 367 17.94 -0.94 -30.56
N THR A 368 18.39 0.30 -30.69
CA THR A 368 17.54 1.50 -30.65
C THR A 368 16.90 1.78 -32.01
N GLU A 369 15.88 2.63 -32.05
CA GLU A 369 15.22 3.08 -33.29
C GLU A 369 16.18 3.78 -34.26
N CYS A 370 17.25 4.37 -33.72
CA CYS A 370 18.29 5.02 -34.52
C CYS A 370 19.34 4.07 -35.09
N GLY A 371 19.21 2.76 -34.84
CA GLY A 371 20.07 1.73 -35.42
C GLY A 371 21.26 1.31 -34.55
N HIS A 372 21.60 2.05 -33.50
CA HIS A 372 22.71 1.75 -32.60
C HIS A 372 22.37 0.66 -31.59
N SER A 373 23.37 -0.16 -31.24
CA SER A 373 23.23 -1.32 -30.35
C SER A 373 23.94 -1.10 -29.01
N PHE A 374 23.29 -1.51 -27.92
CA PHE A 374 23.80 -1.40 -26.55
C PHE A 374 23.36 -2.60 -25.72
N CYS A 375 24.04 -2.87 -24.61
CA CYS A 375 23.55 -3.80 -23.60
C CYS A 375 22.28 -3.22 -22.94
N ALA A 376 21.27 -4.05 -22.65
CA ALA A 376 20.01 -3.59 -22.07
C ALA A 376 20.20 -2.77 -20.78
N ARG A 377 21.15 -3.18 -19.92
CA ARG A 377 21.50 -2.43 -18.70
C ARG A 377 22.09 -1.06 -19.02
N CYS A 378 22.95 -1.00 -20.03
CA CYS A 378 23.70 0.18 -20.43
C CYS A 378 22.77 1.23 -21.02
N VAL A 379 21.88 0.83 -21.94
CA VAL A 379 20.96 1.78 -22.59
C VAL A 379 19.95 2.35 -21.60
N VAL A 380 19.39 1.52 -20.70
CA VAL A 380 18.43 2.00 -19.70
C VAL A 380 19.10 2.94 -18.69
N SER A 381 20.31 2.58 -18.24
CA SER A 381 21.06 3.38 -17.26
C SER A 381 21.58 4.70 -17.85
N VAL A 382 22.26 4.66 -18.99
CA VAL A 382 22.92 5.85 -19.57
C VAL A 382 21.90 6.81 -20.17
N CYS A 383 20.82 6.30 -20.78
CA CYS A 383 19.76 7.16 -21.28
C CYS A 383 18.77 7.57 -20.18
N ASN A 384 19.01 7.21 -18.90
CA ASN A 384 18.15 7.51 -17.75
C ASN A 384 16.66 7.13 -17.97
N MET A 385 16.42 5.99 -18.63
CA MET A 385 15.08 5.52 -19.02
C MET A 385 14.41 4.68 -17.92
N THR A 386 14.57 5.08 -16.66
CA THR A 386 13.86 4.50 -15.52
C THR A 386 12.58 5.28 -15.24
N PRO A 387 11.42 4.61 -15.04
CA PRO A 387 10.16 5.29 -14.75
C PRO A 387 10.30 6.35 -13.63
N PRO A 388 9.72 7.55 -13.81
CA PRO A 388 8.72 7.91 -14.82
C PRO A 388 9.26 8.23 -16.21
N ASN A 389 10.58 8.28 -16.40
CA ASN A 389 11.20 8.64 -17.67
C ASN A 389 11.22 7.43 -18.61
N THR A 390 10.52 7.52 -19.74
CA THR A 390 10.40 6.44 -20.74
C THR A 390 11.17 6.72 -22.04
N SER A 391 11.90 7.83 -22.10
CA SER A 391 12.72 8.22 -23.24
C SER A 391 14.02 8.87 -22.77
N GLY A 392 15.02 8.86 -23.64
CA GLY A 392 16.31 9.48 -23.43
C GLY A 392 17.02 9.73 -24.75
N THR A 393 18.33 9.97 -24.69
CA THR A 393 19.14 10.38 -25.84
C THR A 393 20.18 9.32 -26.14
N CYS A 394 20.26 8.87 -27.40
CA CYS A 394 21.27 7.91 -27.84
C CYS A 394 22.69 8.47 -27.59
N PRO A 395 23.57 7.74 -26.88
CA PRO A 395 24.94 8.20 -26.62
C PRO A 395 25.79 8.43 -27.88
N LEU A 396 25.49 7.73 -28.98
CA LEU A 396 26.29 7.79 -30.21
C LEU A 396 25.82 8.90 -31.16
N CYS A 397 24.52 9.01 -31.43
CA CYS A 397 24.00 9.94 -32.44
C CYS A 397 23.06 11.01 -31.90
N ARG A 398 22.82 11.03 -30.57
CA ARG A 398 21.96 11.99 -29.88
C ARG A 398 20.50 12.04 -30.34
N LYS A 399 20.05 11.10 -31.16
CA LYS A 399 18.62 10.94 -31.49
C LYS A 399 17.86 10.44 -30.26
N THR A 400 16.58 10.81 -30.18
CA THR A 400 15.68 10.32 -29.14
C THR A 400 15.56 8.81 -29.22
N VAL A 401 15.65 8.17 -28.06
CA VAL A 401 15.44 6.73 -27.88
C VAL A 401 14.30 6.56 -26.91
N THR A 402 13.32 5.73 -27.26
CA THR A 402 12.21 5.39 -26.39
C THR A 402 12.35 3.98 -25.88
N LEU A 403 11.88 3.72 -24.66
CA LEU A 403 11.90 2.37 -24.07
C LEU A 403 11.00 1.41 -24.87
N ALA A 404 9.92 1.92 -25.47
CA ALA A 404 9.04 1.15 -26.35
C ALA A 404 9.69 0.81 -27.71
N GLY A 405 10.62 1.65 -28.18
CA GLY A 405 11.33 1.47 -29.44
C GLY A 405 12.54 0.54 -29.39
N LEU A 406 12.93 0.06 -28.20
CA LEU A 406 14.04 -0.88 -28.05
C LEU A 406 13.68 -2.27 -28.56
N ARG A 407 14.55 -2.83 -29.41
CA ARG A 407 14.40 -4.19 -29.96
C ARG A 407 15.51 -5.08 -29.44
N ARG A 408 15.20 -6.31 -29.03
CA ARG A 408 16.22 -7.28 -28.64
C ARG A 408 16.86 -7.87 -29.89
N VAL A 409 18.19 -7.90 -29.95
CA VAL A 409 18.91 -8.57 -31.03
C VAL A 409 19.16 -10.02 -30.64
N ARG A 410 18.82 -10.97 -31.52
CA ARG A 410 19.24 -12.36 -31.45
C ARG A 410 20.16 -12.66 -32.62
N ARG A 411 21.35 -13.21 -32.32
CA ARG A 411 22.21 -13.81 -33.33
C ARG A 411 21.69 -15.22 -33.60
N ALA A 412 21.41 -15.53 -34.86
CA ALA A 412 21.20 -16.93 -35.22
C ALA A 412 22.51 -17.67 -34.95
N ALA A 413 22.47 -18.75 -34.16
CA ALA A 413 23.59 -19.66 -34.07
C ALA A 413 23.90 -20.16 -35.48
N GLU A 414 25.18 -20.20 -35.87
CA GLU A 414 25.58 -20.90 -37.08
C GLU A 414 25.03 -22.32 -36.98
N VAL A 415 24.15 -22.68 -37.92
CA VAL A 415 23.77 -24.07 -38.13
C VAL A 415 25.01 -24.73 -38.71
N SER A 416 25.83 -25.29 -37.84
CA SER A 416 26.92 -26.20 -38.20
C SER A 416 26.38 -27.57 -38.53
#